data_AF-A0A1C6LFM9-F1
#
_entry.id   AF-A0A1C6LFM9-F1
#
_cell.length_a   1.000
_cell.length_b   1.000
_cell.length_c   1.000
_cell.angle_alpha   90.00
_cell.angle_beta   90.00
_cell.angle_gamma   90.00
#
_symmetry.space_group_name_H-M   'P 1'
#
loop_
_entity.id
_entity.type
_entity.pdbx_description
1 polymer ?
#
loop_
_entity_poly.entity_id
_entity_poly.type
_entity_poly.pdbx_seq_one_letter_code
_entity_poly.pdbx_strand_id
1 'polypeptide(L)'
;MTTEESRRDGTRRVLDPERDAAALKALTHPLRIRLLGLLRQHGPATASELAARTGESSASTSYHLRVLAKYAFVAEAVHRDGRERRWRAEHLVTSWSNEAMGASSEGRAAVAAMRRRQVEHLAASLDQHEADVEAGRLGQEWREPSGITDLLPRLTPESVVELRRVFEERLAELTAQDAEDPRALQVVVLTAALPLAPEAAGTGPTEDTTGPLGDTTRDTGSTVDAKDTGPAESTESAPGAGSAPAAGAAEDGPGSWSTR
;
A
#
# COMPACT_ATOMS: atom_id res chain seq x y z
N MET A 1 -13.07 26.46 22.56
CA MET A 1 -12.68 26.12 21.17
C MET A 1 -11.17 25.81 21.19
N THR A 2 -10.74 24.85 22.02
CA THR A 2 -9.35 24.88 22.54
C THR A 2 -8.86 23.55 23.17
N THR A 3 -9.38 22.40 22.72
CA THR A 3 -8.88 21.09 23.21
C THR A 3 -8.94 20.00 22.15
N GLU A 4 -10.02 19.90 21.36
CA GLU A 4 -10.09 18.96 20.24
C GLU A 4 -9.17 19.35 19.07
N GLU A 5 -9.11 20.63 18.74
CA GLU A 5 -8.26 21.15 17.65
C GLU A 5 -6.77 20.90 17.93
N SER A 6 -6.33 21.09 19.19
CA SER A 6 -4.98 20.73 19.65
C SER A 6 -4.73 19.21 19.67
N ARG A 7 -5.77 18.37 19.79
CA ARG A 7 -5.63 16.91 19.66
C ARG A 7 -5.53 16.48 18.19
N ARG A 8 -6.22 17.16 17.27
CA ARG A 8 -6.15 16.90 15.82
C ARG A 8 -4.75 17.16 15.27
N ASP A 9 -4.12 18.28 15.65
CA ASP A 9 -2.80 18.69 15.18
C ASP A 9 -1.68 17.67 15.51
N GLY A 10 -1.71 17.07 16.71
CA GLY A 10 -0.71 16.08 17.13
C GLY A 10 -0.67 14.79 16.28
N THR A 11 -1.73 14.45 15.55
CA THR A 11 -1.84 13.18 14.81
C THR A 11 -1.10 13.15 13.48
N ARG A 12 -0.79 14.30 12.87
CA ARG A 12 -0.25 14.41 11.51
C ARG A 12 1.01 15.27 11.51
N ARG A 13 2.12 14.75 10.97
CA ARG A 13 3.29 15.57 10.63
C ARG A 13 3.39 15.84 9.15
N VAL A 14 3.43 17.12 8.78
CA VAL A 14 3.83 17.57 7.45
C VAL A 14 5.36 17.66 7.39
N LEU A 15 5.98 17.10 6.35
CA LEU A 15 7.40 17.22 6.07
C LEU A 15 7.63 18.20 4.92
N ASP A 16 8.58 19.09 5.13
CA ASP A 16 9.03 20.10 4.17
C ASP A 16 10.47 19.77 3.75
N PRO A 17 10.76 19.47 2.48
CA PRO A 17 12.10 19.03 2.08
C PRO A 17 13.21 20.06 2.28
N GLU A 18 12.91 21.35 2.38
CA GLU A 18 13.92 22.37 2.70
C GLU A 18 14.31 22.34 4.18
N ARG A 19 13.35 22.04 5.06
CA ARG A 19 13.51 22.07 6.53
C ARG A 19 13.79 20.70 7.15
N ASP A 20 13.24 19.64 6.56
CA ASP A 20 13.23 18.25 7.03
C ASP A 20 14.16 17.32 6.25
N ALA A 21 15.07 17.82 5.39
CA ALA A 21 15.95 16.98 4.55
C ALA A 21 16.63 15.81 5.32
N ALA A 22 17.09 16.06 6.55
CA ALA A 22 17.68 15.04 7.42
C ALA A 22 16.67 14.01 7.95
N ALA A 23 15.42 14.42 8.20
CA ALA A 23 14.32 13.54 8.61
C ALA A 23 13.79 12.72 7.41
N LEU A 24 13.76 13.29 6.21
CA LEU A 24 13.47 12.57 4.97
C LEU A 24 14.52 11.50 4.68
N LYS A 25 15.81 11.83 4.83
CA LYS A 25 16.91 10.85 4.81
C LYS A 25 16.84 9.83 5.97
N ALA A 26 16.03 10.08 6.99
CA ALA A 26 15.70 9.08 8.01
C ALA A 26 14.59 8.11 7.57
N LEU A 27 13.72 8.50 6.62
CA LEU A 27 12.67 7.64 6.09
C LEU A 27 13.10 6.81 4.87
N THR A 28 14.27 7.02 4.27
CA THR A 28 14.72 6.24 3.10
C THR A 28 15.15 4.79 3.40
N HIS A 29 15.25 4.37 4.67
CA HIS A 29 15.72 3.02 5.03
C HIS A 29 14.54 2.11 5.34
N PRO A 30 14.36 0.97 4.64
CA PRO A 30 13.15 0.12 4.76
C PRO A 30 12.77 -0.22 6.20
N LEU A 31 13.74 -0.69 7.01
CA LEU A 31 13.48 -1.04 8.41
C LEU A 31 12.96 0.15 9.25
N ARG A 32 13.39 1.39 9.00
CA ARG A 32 12.88 2.56 9.75
C ARG A 32 11.41 2.84 9.40
N ILE A 33 11.01 2.67 8.13
CA ILE A 33 9.59 2.79 7.74
C ILE A 33 8.77 1.64 8.33
N ARG A 34 9.30 0.40 8.30
CA ARG A 34 8.63 -0.79 8.86
C ARG A 34 8.40 -0.64 10.37
N LEU A 35 9.41 -0.20 11.13
CA LEU A 35 9.29 0.05 12.57
C LEU A 35 8.28 1.17 12.89
N LEU A 36 8.30 2.28 12.14
CA LEU A 36 7.31 3.35 12.29
C LEU A 36 5.88 2.88 11.96
N GLY A 37 5.72 2.04 10.94
CA GLY A 37 4.45 1.40 10.59
C GLY A 37 3.93 0.49 11.70
N LEU A 38 4.77 -0.41 12.23
CA LEU A 38 4.40 -1.32 13.33
C LEU A 38 3.96 -0.55 14.58
N LEU A 39 4.63 0.56 14.92
CA LEU A 39 4.28 1.41 16.05
C LEU A 39 3.01 2.24 15.85
N ARG A 40 2.60 2.49 14.60
CA ARG A 40 1.30 3.10 14.27
C ARG A 40 0.17 2.08 14.27
N GLN A 41 0.44 0.88 13.79
CA GLN A 41 -0.54 -0.20 13.69
C GLN A 41 -0.84 -0.79 15.07
N HIS A 42 0.18 -1.27 15.78
CA HIS A 42 0.01 -2.04 17.03
C HIS A 42 0.26 -1.22 18.30
N GLY A 43 0.51 0.08 18.19
CA GLY A 43 0.77 0.95 19.34
C GLY A 43 2.16 0.73 19.98
N PRO A 44 2.32 1.06 21.27
CA PRO A 44 3.64 1.13 21.90
C PRO A 44 4.34 -0.21 22.14
N ALA A 45 5.56 -0.36 21.65
CA ALA A 45 6.33 -1.62 21.72
C ALA A 45 7.79 -1.43 22.16
N THR A 46 8.40 -2.47 22.73
CA THR A 46 9.83 -2.51 23.06
C THR A 46 10.67 -2.81 21.82
N ALA A 47 11.97 -2.52 21.89
CA ALA A 47 12.89 -2.84 20.80
C ALA A 47 12.97 -4.35 20.51
N SER A 48 12.77 -5.21 21.52
CA SER A 48 12.79 -6.67 21.36
C SER A 48 11.48 -7.22 20.79
N GLU A 49 10.32 -6.69 21.19
CA GLU A 49 9.02 -7.01 20.57
C GLU A 49 9.02 -6.65 19.07
N LEU A 50 9.57 -5.49 18.72
CA LEU A 50 9.72 -5.06 17.32
C LEU A 50 10.74 -5.90 16.55
N ALA A 51 11.89 -6.21 17.15
CA ALA A 51 12.92 -7.06 16.55
C ALA A 51 12.39 -8.45 16.15
N ALA A 52 11.60 -9.08 17.04
CA ALA A 52 10.93 -10.35 16.76
C ALA A 52 9.95 -10.25 15.57
N ARG A 53 9.18 -9.15 15.48
CA ARG A 53 8.25 -8.90 14.36
C ARG A 53 8.94 -8.58 13.03
N THR A 54 10.18 -8.08 13.07
CA THR A 54 10.93 -7.72 11.84
C THR A 54 11.93 -8.79 11.38
N GLY A 55 12.30 -9.75 12.25
CA GLY A 55 13.38 -10.70 12.01
C GLY A 55 14.77 -10.09 12.23
N GLU A 56 14.86 -9.03 13.03
CA GLU A 56 16.08 -8.24 13.26
C GLU A 56 16.69 -8.50 14.64
N SER A 57 17.90 -8.00 14.89
CA SER A 57 18.47 -7.99 16.25
C SER A 57 17.92 -6.83 17.09
N SER A 58 17.73 -7.03 18.39
CA SER A 58 17.32 -5.95 19.31
C SER A 58 18.30 -4.77 19.31
N ALA A 59 19.59 -5.00 19.03
CA ALA A 59 20.60 -3.96 18.88
C ALA A 59 20.40 -3.10 17.61
N SER A 60 20.15 -3.73 16.46
CA SER A 60 19.78 -3.08 15.19
C SER A 60 18.52 -2.24 15.37
N THR A 61 17.44 -2.86 15.87
CA THR A 61 16.16 -2.19 16.13
C THR A 61 16.31 -1.00 17.08
N SER A 62 17.08 -1.14 18.18
CA SER A 62 17.37 -0.05 19.12
C SER A 62 18.19 1.10 18.52
N TYR A 63 19.03 0.84 17.52
CA TYR A 63 19.71 1.89 16.75
C TYR A 63 18.70 2.63 15.86
N HIS A 64 17.91 1.91 15.07
CA HIS A 64 16.94 2.53 14.16
C HIS A 64 15.85 3.34 14.88
N LEU A 65 15.36 2.87 16.03
CA LEU A 65 14.41 3.61 16.87
C LEU A 65 15.00 4.91 17.41
N ARG A 66 16.26 4.91 17.88
CA ARG A 66 16.96 6.16 18.28
C ARG A 66 17.11 7.15 17.12
N VAL A 67 17.35 6.66 15.90
CA VAL A 67 17.45 7.54 14.72
C VAL A 67 16.08 8.12 14.34
N LEU A 68 14.99 7.35 14.44
CA LEU A 68 13.62 7.87 14.28
C LEU A 68 13.27 8.90 15.36
N ALA A 69 13.70 8.67 16.60
CA ALA A 69 13.45 9.55 17.74
C ALA A 69 14.18 10.89 17.64
N LYS A 70 15.44 10.88 17.15
CA LYS A 70 16.21 12.11 16.85
C LYS A 70 15.43 13.08 15.97
N TYR A 71 14.57 12.56 15.09
CA TYR A 71 13.76 13.35 14.17
C TYR A 71 12.26 13.31 14.54
N ALA A 72 11.87 13.06 15.79
CA ALA A 72 10.47 13.11 16.25
C ALA A 72 9.48 12.29 15.40
N PHE A 73 9.87 11.12 14.90
CA PHE A 73 8.92 10.15 14.32
C PHE A 73 8.37 9.18 15.37
N VAL A 74 9.18 8.90 16.39
CA VAL A 74 8.83 8.06 17.54
C VAL A 74 9.30 8.73 18.81
N ALA A 75 8.61 8.47 19.91
CA ALA A 75 8.98 8.93 21.24
C ALA A 75 8.94 7.75 22.22
N GLU A 76 9.46 7.98 23.43
CA GLU A 76 9.29 7.05 24.53
C GLU A 76 7.84 7.10 25.03
N ALA A 77 7.26 5.93 25.29
CA ALA A 77 5.90 5.82 25.79
C ALA A 77 5.90 5.88 27.32
N VAL A 78 4.94 6.60 27.90
CA VAL A 78 4.75 6.64 29.36
C VAL A 78 4.29 5.25 29.82
N HIS A 79 5.02 4.66 30.77
CA HIS A 79 4.82 3.29 31.25
C HIS A 79 5.07 3.24 32.77
N ARG A 80 4.23 2.49 33.49
CA ARG A 80 4.24 2.39 34.97
C ARG A 80 5.50 1.71 35.54
N ASP A 81 6.05 0.74 34.83
CA ASP A 81 7.13 -0.13 35.33
C ASP A 81 8.42 0.18 34.55
N GLY A 82 9.30 1.02 35.12
CA GLY A 82 10.51 1.54 34.43
C GLY A 82 11.61 0.53 34.10
N ARG A 83 11.29 -0.74 33.83
CA ARG A 83 12.23 -1.82 33.49
C ARG A 83 12.57 -1.91 32.01
N GLU A 84 11.62 -1.60 31.12
CA GLU A 84 11.83 -1.69 29.67
C GLU A 84 11.36 -0.45 28.91
N ARG A 85 12.24 0.04 28.02
CA ARG A 85 11.98 1.22 27.19
C ARG A 85 10.99 0.88 26.06
N ARG A 86 9.73 1.31 26.23
CA ARG A 86 8.70 1.23 25.18
C ARG A 86 8.75 2.47 24.29
N TRP A 87 8.61 2.27 22.99
CA TRP A 87 8.54 3.31 21.98
C TRP A 87 7.11 3.41 21.46
N ARG A 88 6.67 4.61 21.08
CA ARG A 88 5.40 4.86 20.38
C ARG A 88 5.66 5.72 19.15
N ALA A 89 4.79 5.66 18.14
CA ALA A 89 4.78 6.69 17.10
C ALA A 89 4.45 8.05 17.71
N GLU A 90 5.09 9.12 17.23
CA GLU A 90 4.76 10.49 17.65
C GLU A 90 3.53 11.01 16.91
N HIS A 91 3.36 10.60 15.66
CA HIS A 91 2.25 10.98 14.78
C HIS A 91 1.70 9.74 14.07
N LEU A 92 0.38 9.64 13.94
CA LEU A 92 -0.32 8.58 13.20
C LEU A 92 -0.07 8.69 11.69
N VAL A 93 0.04 9.91 11.16
CA VAL A 93 0.20 10.19 9.73
C VAL A 93 1.47 11.02 9.48
N THR A 94 2.14 10.74 8.36
CA THR A 94 3.18 11.62 7.80
C THR A 94 2.77 12.00 6.37
N SER A 95 2.81 13.28 6.06
CA SER A 95 2.40 13.84 4.76
C SER A 95 3.40 14.89 4.26
N TRP A 96 3.29 15.28 3.00
CA TRP A 96 4.21 16.23 2.34
C TRP A 96 3.52 16.82 1.10
N SER A 97 4.08 17.90 0.53
CA SER A 97 3.75 18.31 -0.85
C SER A 97 4.51 17.43 -1.84
N ASN A 98 3.81 16.77 -2.77
CA ASN A 98 4.46 15.95 -3.80
C ASN A 98 5.35 16.81 -4.73
N GLU A 99 4.98 18.07 -4.96
CA GLU A 99 5.75 19.03 -5.76
C GLU A 99 7.07 19.40 -5.07
N ALA A 100 7.00 19.85 -3.81
CA ALA A 100 8.19 20.18 -3.03
C ALA A 100 9.13 18.98 -2.91
N MET A 101 8.59 17.80 -2.61
CA MET A 101 9.35 16.54 -2.55
C MET A 101 9.93 16.14 -3.91
N GLY A 102 9.29 16.54 -5.01
CA GLY A 102 9.77 16.37 -6.37
C GLY A 102 11.02 17.19 -6.68
N ALA A 103 11.22 18.33 -6.01
CA ALA A 103 12.34 19.24 -6.28
C ALA A 103 13.73 18.66 -5.92
N SER A 104 13.84 17.78 -4.91
CA SER A 104 15.11 17.21 -4.45
C SER A 104 15.24 15.70 -4.69
N SER A 105 16.48 15.22 -4.86
CA SER A 105 16.81 13.80 -4.97
C SER A 105 16.39 13.00 -3.74
N GLU A 106 16.66 13.56 -2.56
CA GLU A 106 16.35 13.03 -1.25
C GLU A 106 14.83 12.94 -1.05
N GLY A 107 14.09 13.97 -1.48
CA GLY A 107 12.63 13.98 -1.44
C GLY A 107 12.03 12.89 -2.31
N ARG A 108 12.44 12.81 -3.58
CA ARG A 108 12.00 11.76 -4.51
C ARG A 108 12.28 10.35 -3.98
N ALA A 109 13.48 10.12 -3.43
CA ALA A 109 13.85 8.84 -2.84
C ALA A 109 13.02 8.47 -1.60
N ALA A 110 12.76 9.43 -0.70
CA ALA A 110 11.93 9.21 0.48
C ALA A 110 10.46 8.89 0.11
N VAL A 111 9.89 9.60 -0.87
CA VAL A 111 8.54 9.33 -1.39
C VAL A 111 8.45 7.94 -2.03
N ALA A 112 9.44 7.56 -2.85
CA ALA A 112 9.47 6.24 -3.48
C ALA A 112 9.54 5.10 -2.46
N ALA A 113 10.39 5.24 -1.43
CA ALA A 113 10.51 4.26 -0.35
C ALA A 113 9.22 4.15 0.49
N MET A 114 8.58 5.28 0.82
CA MET A 114 7.32 5.30 1.56
C MET A 114 6.16 4.69 0.76
N ARG A 115 6.01 5.04 -0.52
CA ARG A 115 4.97 4.47 -1.40
C ARG A 115 5.13 2.95 -1.56
N ARG A 116 6.35 2.46 -1.76
CA ARG A 116 6.63 1.01 -1.81
C ARG A 116 6.15 0.32 -0.53
N ARG A 117 6.50 0.87 0.64
CA ARG A 117 6.06 0.32 1.94
C ARG A 117 4.55 0.41 2.14
N GLN A 118 3.87 1.43 1.62
CA GLN A 118 2.40 1.52 1.65
C GLN A 118 1.74 0.39 0.83
N VAL A 119 2.25 0.08 -0.36
CA VAL A 119 1.76 -1.04 -1.18
C VAL A 119 2.02 -2.39 -0.50
N GLU A 120 3.23 -2.60 0.05
CA GLU A 120 3.56 -3.76 0.89
C GLU A 120 2.68 -3.85 2.15
N HIS A 121 2.07 -2.75 2.61
CA HIS A 121 1.16 -2.76 3.74
C HIS A 121 -0.20 -3.28 3.34
N LEU A 122 -0.72 -2.76 2.22
CA LEU A 122 -2.02 -3.15 1.70
C LEU A 122 -2.06 -4.65 1.40
N ALA A 123 -1.05 -5.17 0.69
CA ALA A 123 -0.93 -6.61 0.40
C ALA A 123 -0.97 -7.46 1.69
N ALA A 124 -0.06 -7.22 2.64
CA ALA A 124 -0.01 -7.98 3.89
C ALA A 124 -1.25 -7.80 4.79
N SER A 125 -2.02 -6.71 4.62
CA SER A 125 -3.26 -6.49 5.36
C SER A 125 -4.46 -7.17 4.69
N LEU A 126 -4.43 -7.30 3.36
CA LEU A 126 -5.39 -8.08 2.60
C LEU A 126 -5.22 -9.58 2.91
N ASP A 127 -4.00 -10.11 2.84
CA ASP A 127 -3.67 -11.49 3.21
C ASP A 127 -4.18 -11.82 4.64
N GLN A 128 -3.94 -10.90 5.59
CA GLN A 128 -4.39 -11.03 6.97
C GLN A 128 -5.92 -10.95 7.09
N HIS A 129 -6.57 -10.03 6.37
CA HIS A 129 -8.02 -9.88 6.37
C HIS A 129 -8.72 -11.13 5.81
N GLU A 130 -8.25 -11.67 4.69
CA GLU A 130 -8.77 -12.93 4.13
C GLU A 130 -8.62 -14.09 5.12
N ALA A 131 -7.46 -14.21 5.77
CA ALA A 131 -7.22 -15.21 6.81
C ALA A 131 -8.05 -14.98 8.10
N ASP A 132 -8.47 -13.74 8.39
CA ASP A 132 -9.37 -13.39 9.49
C ASP A 132 -10.84 -13.70 9.15
N VAL A 133 -11.26 -13.49 7.90
CA VAL A 133 -12.58 -13.86 7.39
C VAL A 133 -12.77 -15.38 7.36
N GLU A 134 -11.83 -16.12 6.76
CA GLU A 134 -11.90 -17.59 6.64
C GLU A 134 -11.94 -18.26 8.02
N ALA A 135 -11.18 -17.74 8.99
CA ALA A 135 -11.16 -18.26 10.34
C ALA A 135 -12.34 -17.77 11.23
N GLY A 136 -13.30 -17.02 10.67
CA GLY A 136 -14.45 -16.51 11.41
C GLY A 136 -14.10 -15.51 12.54
N ARG A 137 -12.96 -14.82 12.44
CA ARG A 137 -12.51 -13.81 13.43
C ARG A 137 -13.18 -12.45 13.24
N LEU A 138 -13.82 -12.22 12.10
CA LEU A 138 -14.60 -11.01 11.80
C LEU A 138 -16.09 -11.34 11.71
N GLY A 139 -16.93 -10.45 12.24
CA GLY A 139 -18.39 -10.56 12.17
C GLY A 139 -18.93 -10.41 10.74
N GLN A 140 -20.16 -10.90 10.52
CA GLN A 140 -20.82 -10.86 9.20
C GLN A 140 -20.96 -9.44 8.65
N GLU A 141 -21.14 -8.46 9.55
CA GLU A 141 -21.24 -7.04 9.27
C GLU A 141 -20.00 -6.45 8.57
N TRP A 142 -18.84 -7.12 8.63
CA TRP A 142 -17.62 -6.68 7.97
C TRP A 142 -17.47 -7.15 6.52
N ARG A 143 -18.32 -8.06 6.03
CA ARG A 143 -18.17 -8.65 4.67
C ARG A 143 -18.41 -7.64 3.55
N GLU A 144 -19.53 -6.93 3.59
CA GLU A 144 -19.90 -5.94 2.56
C GLU A 144 -19.02 -4.66 2.58
N PRO A 145 -18.67 -4.05 3.73
CA PRO A 145 -17.86 -2.83 3.76
C PRO A 145 -16.35 -3.06 3.59
N SER A 146 -15.87 -4.31 3.52
CA SER A 146 -14.44 -4.62 3.37
C SER A 146 -14.12 -5.10 1.96
N GLY A 147 -12.97 -4.68 1.43
CA GLY A 147 -12.47 -5.16 0.14
C GLY A 147 -11.52 -4.16 -0.53
N ILE A 148 -11.20 -4.45 -1.79
CA ILE A 148 -10.47 -3.56 -2.69
C ILE A 148 -11.34 -3.27 -3.92
N THR A 149 -11.27 -2.05 -4.46
CA THR A 149 -12.09 -1.65 -5.61
C THR A 149 -11.29 -0.73 -6.52
N ASP A 150 -11.27 -1.05 -7.80
CA ASP A 150 -10.61 -0.25 -8.83
C ASP A 150 -11.63 0.60 -9.59
N LEU A 151 -11.48 1.92 -9.49
CA LEU A 151 -12.30 2.91 -10.21
C LEU A 151 -11.41 3.72 -11.15
N LEU A 152 -11.83 3.86 -12.41
CA LEU A 152 -11.08 4.60 -13.45
C LEU A 152 -11.85 5.83 -13.98
N PRO A 153 -12.18 6.82 -13.11
CA PRO A 153 -12.87 8.03 -13.54
C PRO A 153 -11.95 8.97 -14.33
N ARG A 154 -12.54 9.75 -15.25
CA ARG A 154 -11.85 10.89 -15.88
C ARG A 154 -12.04 12.12 -14.99
N LEU A 155 -10.96 12.64 -14.42
CA LEU A 155 -10.97 13.77 -13.49
C LEU A 155 -9.91 14.81 -13.89
N THR A 156 -10.16 16.08 -13.54
CA THR A 156 -9.13 17.14 -13.62
C THR A 156 -8.29 17.15 -12.33
N PRO A 157 -7.11 17.81 -12.32
CA PRO A 157 -6.32 17.97 -11.10
C PRO A 157 -7.09 18.59 -9.94
N GLU A 158 -7.97 19.56 -10.23
CA GLU A 158 -8.81 20.24 -9.24
C GLU A 158 -9.81 19.27 -8.61
N SER A 159 -10.49 18.45 -9.42
CA SER A 159 -11.40 17.40 -8.92
C SER A 159 -10.66 16.33 -8.10
N VAL A 160 -9.41 16.01 -8.42
CA VAL A 160 -8.58 15.09 -7.61
C VAL A 160 -8.22 15.71 -6.26
N VAL A 161 -7.92 17.02 -6.22
CA VAL A 161 -7.69 17.75 -4.96
C VAL A 161 -8.96 17.80 -4.11
N GLU A 162 -10.12 18.09 -4.72
CA GLU A 162 -11.41 18.11 -4.05
C GLU A 162 -11.81 16.75 -3.49
N LEU A 163 -11.72 15.69 -4.30
CA LEU A 163 -12.02 14.31 -3.89
C LEU A 163 -11.18 13.89 -2.68
N ARG A 164 -9.86 14.16 -2.72
CA ARG A 164 -8.96 13.88 -1.59
C ARG A 164 -9.34 14.68 -0.34
N ARG A 165 -9.70 15.96 -0.48
CA ARG A 165 -10.11 16.81 0.65
C ARG A 165 -11.37 16.25 1.32
N VAL A 166 -12.41 15.97 0.54
CA VAL A 166 -13.68 15.39 1.04
C VAL A 166 -13.44 14.04 1.71
N PHE A 167 -12.56 13.22 1.14
CA PHE A 167 -12.17 11.93 1.74
C PHE A 167 -11.41 12.09 3.06
N GLU A 168 -10.37 12.94 3.12
CA GLU A 168 -9.59 13.22 4.35
C GLU A 168 -10.50 13.78 5.46
N GLU A 169 -11.44 14.68 5.13
CA GLU A 169 -12.42 15.24 6.07
C GLU A 169 -13.40 14.18 6.58
N ARG A 170 -14.03 13.41 5.69
CA ARG A 170 -15.03 12.41 6.08
C ARG A 170 -14.43 11.26 6.88
N LEU A 171 -13.20 10.85 6.55
CA LEU A 171 -12.45 9.85 7.33
C LEU A 171 -12.16 10.36 8.75
N ALA A 172 -11.81 11.64 8.91
CA ALA A 172 -11.57 12.24 10.22
C ALA A 172 -12.85 12.36 11.06
N GLU A 173 -14.00 12.67 10.44
CA GLU A 173 -15.31 12.66 11.10
C GLU A 173 -15.69 11.27 11.63
N LEU A 174 -15.60 10.24 10.78
CA LEU A 174 -15.91 8.86 11.16
C LEU A 174 -14.96 8.35 12.26
N THR A 175 -13.67 8.64 12.14
CA THR A 175 -12.66 8.29 13.17
C THR A 175 -12.99 8.93 14.53
N ALA A 176 -13.52 10.15 14.54
CA ALA A 176 -13.92 10.83 15.78
C ALA A 176 -15.26 10.32 16.34
N GLN A 177 -16.19 9.92 15.46
CA GLN A 177 -17.48 9.36 15.84
C GLN A 177 -17.33 7.98 16.50
N ASP A 178 -16.48 7.13 15.93
CA ASP A 178 -16.39 5.71 16.32
C ASP A 178 -15.31 5.46 17.38
N ALA A 179 -14.65 6.51 17.89
CA ALA A 179 -13.49 6.46 18.78
C ALA A 179 -13.70 5.68 20.10
N GLU A 180 -14.95 5.63 20.60
CA GLU A 180 -15.33 4.94 21.84
C GLU A 180 -16.32 3.77 21.57
N ASP A 181 -16.58 3.42 20.30
CA ASP A 181 -17.46 2.30 19.96
C ASP A 181 -16.67 0.97 20.09
N PRO A 182 -17.09 0.02 20.96
CA PRO A 182 -16.37 -1.24 21.13
C PRO A 182 -16.41 -2.17 19.91
N ARG A 183 -17.20 -1.84 18.88
CA ARG A 183 -17.24 -2.53 17.59
C ARG A 183 -16.24 -1.97 16.58
N ALA A 184 -15.65 -0.80 16.84
CA ALA A 184 -14.69 -0.17 15.94
C ALA A 184 -13.40 -1.00 15.87
N LEU A 185 -13.06 -1.44 14.66
CA LEU A 185 -11.80 -2.14 14.37
C LEU A 185 -10.85 -1.21 13.61
N GLN A 186 -9.56 -1.51 13.66
CA GLN A 186 -8.56 -0.81 12.87
C GLN A 186 -8.67 -1.19 11.39
N VAL A 187 -9.23 -0.29 10.58
CA VAL A 187 -9.33 -0.47 9.12
C VAL A 187 -8.09 0.09 8.43
N VAL A 188 -7.47 -0.70 7.55
CA VAL A 188 -6.35 -0.26 6.71
C VAL A 188 -6.90 0.41 5.46
N VAL A 189 -6.69 1.73 5.35
CA VAL A 189 -7.21 2.56 4.27
C VAL A 189 -6.04 3.14 3.47
N LEU A 190 -5.97 2.82 2.17
CA LEU A 190 -4.98 3.37 1.24
C LEU A 190 -5.68 3.90 -0.02
N THR A 191 -5.55 5.21 -0.27
CA THR A 191 -6.09 5.86 -1.48
C THR A 191 -4.97 6.26 -2.43
N ALA A 192 -5.12 5.93 -3.71
CA ALA A 192 -4.19 6.34 -4.76
C ALA A 192 -4.94 7.02 -5.91
N ALA A 193 -4.59 8.27 -6.22
CA ALA A 193 -5.03 8.97 -7.42
C ALA A 193 -3.83 9.10 -8.36
N LEU A 194 -3.74 8.21 -9.34
CA LEU A 194 -2.59 8.09 -10.25
C LEU A 194 -3.06 8.39 -11.67
N PRO A 195 -2.88 9.62 -12.19
CA PRO A 195 -3.18 9.90 -13.58
C PRO A 195 -2.24 9.07 -14.47
N LEU A 196 -2.83 8.18 -15.27
CA LEU A 196 -2.11 7.47 -16.31
C LEU A 196 -1.97 8.41 -17.50
N ALA A 197 -0.75 8.58 -17.99
CA ALA A 197 -0.54 9.23 -19.28
C ALA A 197 -1.27 8.41 -20.36
N PRO A 198 -1.92 9.03 -21.36
CA PRO A 198 -2.33 8.32 -22.56
C PRO A 198 -1.13 7.56 -23.12
N GLU A 199 -1.35 6.37 -23.68
CA GLU A 199 -0.32 5.73 -24.49
C GLU A 199 0.14 6.75 -25.54
N ALA A 200 1.45 6.93 -25.65
CA ALA A 200 2.00 7.82 -26.67
C ALA A 200 1.55 7.27 -28.02
N ALA A 201 0.64 8.00 -28.69
CA ALA A 201 0.09 7.60 -29.97
C ALA A 201 1.25 7.27 -30.89
N GLY A 202 1.36 5.99 -31.26
CA GLY A 202 2.59 5.43 -31.78
C GLY A 202 3.08 6.27 -32.95
N THR A 203 4.37 6.60 -32.95
CA THR A 203 5.05 7.13 -34.13
C THR A 203 4.85 6.10 -35.24
N GLY A 204 3.88 6.35 -36.12
CA GLY A 204 3.61 5.48 -37.25
C GLY A 204 4.88 5.36 -38.11
N PRO A 205 5.01 4.29 -38.90
CA PRO A 205 6.16 4.16 -39.80
C PRO A 205 6.27 5.44 -40.64
N THR A 206 7.44 6.06 -40.63
CA THR A 206 7.75 7.14 -41.56
C THR A 206 7.70 6.55 -42.96
N GLU A 207 6.60 6.80 -43.68
CA GLU A 207 6.51 6.57 -45.12
C GLU A 207 7.46 7.54 -45.83
N ASP A 208 8.75 7.19 -45.85
CA ASP A 208 9.75 7.83 -46.70
C ASP A 208 9.40 7.55 -48.16
N THR A 209 8.54 8.43 -48.69
CA THR A 209 8.13 8.44 -50.08
C THR A 209 9.27 9.01 -50.91
N THR A 210 10.19 8.16 -51.37
CA THR A 210 11.13 8.49 -52.46
C THR A 210 11.45 7.25 -53.29
N GLY A 211 10.78 7.10 -54.44
CA GLY A 211 11.34 6.34 -55.57
C GLY A 211 12.33 7.21 -56.39
N PRO A 212 12.91 6.71 -57.50
CA PRO A 212 12.51 5.51 -58.23
C PRO A 212 13.67 4.57 -58.71
N LEU A 213 13.28 3.43 -59.30
CA LEU A 213 13.95 2.67 -60.38
C LEU A 213 15.49 2.47 -60.36
N GLY A 214 15.95 1.22 -60.20
CA GLY A 214 17.38 0.89 -60.40
C GLY A 214 17.82 -0.56 -60.16
N ASP A 215 17.28 -1.50 -60.94
CA ASP A 215 17.91 -2.73 -61.51
C ASP A 215 18.87 -3.69 -60.73
N THR A 216 18.89 -4.93 -61.24
CA THR A 216 19.95 -5.97 -61.25
C THR A 216 20.46 -6.72 -59.99
N THR A 217 20.05 -8.00 -59.96
CA THR A 217 20.90 -9.22 -59.82
C THR A 217 20.87 -10.02 -58.51
N ARG A 218 20.87 -11.35 -58.72
CA ARG A 218 21.04 -12.47 -57.76
C ARG A 218 22.40 -12.34 -57.02
N ASP A 219 22.72 -13.06 -55.94
CA ASP A 219 22.83 -14.53 -55.92
C ASP A 219 23.27 -15.08 -54.54
N THR A 220 23.13 -16.39 -54.37
CA THR A 220 23.78 -17.30 -53.41
C THR A 220 23.63 -17.10 -51.89
N GLY A 221 23.19 -18.19 -51.23
CA GLY A 221 24.03 -18.80 -50.18
C GLY A 221 23.61 -18.61 -48.73
N SER A 222 22.49 -19.20 -48.30
CA SER A 222 22.24 -19.46 -46.87
C SER A 222 22.81 -20.83 -46.49
N THR A 223 23.88 -20.83 -45.68
CA THR A 223 24.36 -22.02 -44.97
C THR A 223 23.71 -22.13 -43.59
N VAL A 224 23.39 -23.37 -43.24
CA VAL A 224 22.76 -23.82 -41.99
C VAL A 224 23.64 -23.57 -40.77
N ASP A 225 23.05 -23.21 -39.62
CA ASP A 225 23.03 -24.09 -38.43
C ASP A 225 22.36 -23.43 -37.22
N ALA A 226 21.26 -24.02 -36.75
CA ALA A 226 20.74 -23.85 -35.39
C ALA A 226 20.35 -25.25 -34.90
N LYS A 227 21.09 -25.77 -33.93
CA LYS A 227 21.04 -27.17 -33.53
C LYS A 227 19.98 -27.40 -32.46
N ASP A 228 19.00 -28.24 -32.79
CA ASP A 228 17.99 -28.80 -31.88
C ASP A 228 18.63 -29.73 -30.81
N THR A 229 18.02 -29.82 -29.63
CA THR A 229 18.00 -31.02 -28.75
C THR A 229 17.12 -30.81 -27.51
N GLY A 230 15.87 -31.26 -27.56
CA GLY A 230 15.21 -31.93 -26.41
C GLY A 230 15.56 -33.44 -26.39
N PRO A 231 14.75 -34.33 -25.79
CA PRO A 231 13.52 -34.08 -25.01
C PRO A 231 13.31 -35.01 -23.77
N ALA A 232 12.10 -34.96 -23.18
CA ALA A 232 11.33 -36.09 -22.56
C ALA A 232 11.80 -36.65 -21.16
N GLU A 233 10.94 -37.18 -20.26
CA GLU A 233 9.47 -37.42 -20.26
C GLU A 233 8.87 -37.77 -18.86
N SER A 234 7.53 -37.73 -18.74
CA SER A 234 6.65 -38.62 -17.92
C SER A 234 6.62 -38.55 -16.36
N THR A 235 5.52 -38.77 -15.61
CA THR A 235 4.05 -38.99 -15.86
C THR A 235 3.26 -39.00 -14.52
N GLU A 236 1.99 -38.54 -14.50
CA GLU A 236 0.79 -39.07 -13.75
C GLU A 236 0.82 -39.37 -12.21
N SER A 237 -0.30 -39.51 -11.45
CA SER A 237 -1.76 -39.34 -11.65
C SER A 237 -2.49 -39.18 -10.29
N ALA A 238 -3.80 -38.88 -10.30
CA ALA A 238 -4.74 -38.98 -9.16
C ALA A 238 -5.99 -39.79 -9.56
N PRO A 239 -6.77 -40.37 -8.62
CA PRO A 239 -8.20 -39.99 -8.57
C PRO A 239 -8.98 -40.15 -7.23
N GLY A 240 -10.07 -39.35 -7.12
CA GLY A 240 -11.31 -39.63 -6.33
C GLY A 240 -11.24 -39.56 -4.80
N ALA A 241 -12.33 -39.74 -4.03
CA ALA A 241 -13.80 -39.57 -4.21
C ALA A 241 -14.45 -39.72 -2.79
N GLY A 242 -15.70 -39.38 -2.44
CA GLY A 242 -16.92 -38.83 -3.06
C GLY A 242 -18.10 -39.03 -2.08
N SER A 243 -19.26 -38.36 -2.27
CA SER A 243 -20.63 -38.69 -1.77
C SER A 243 -21.40 -37.54 -1.09
N ALA A 244 -22.67 -37.38 -1.49
CA ALA A 244 -23.75 -36.64 -0.84
C ALA A 244 -24.99 -37.55 -0.76
N PRO A 245 -26.02 -37.20 0.04
CA PRO A 245 -27.32 -37.01 -0.61
C PRO A 245 -28.21 -35.88 -0.03
N ALA A 246 -29.23 -35.56 -0.84
CA ALA A 246 -30.16 -34.43 -0.76
C ALA A 246 -31.26 -34.47 0.32
N ALA A 247 -31.77 -33.27 0.67
CA ALA A 247 -33.20 -32.85 0.74
C ALA A 247 -33.28 -31.43 1.33
N GLY A 248 -34.18 -30.52 0.95
CA GLY A 248 -35.26 -30.53 -0.05
C GLY A 248 -35.71 -29.09 -0.38
N ALA A 249 -36.65 -28.93 -1.31
CA ALA A 249 -36.99 -27.64 -1.92
C ALA A 249 -37.94 -26.74 -1.10
N ALA A 250 -37.84 -25.43 -1.32
CA ALA A 250 -38.96 -24.50 -1.36
C ALA A 250 -38.63 -23.36 -2.33
N GLU A 251 -39.49 -23.12 -3.31
CA GLU A 251 -39.42 -21.98 -4.23
C GLU A 251 -40.04 -20.74 -3.57
N ASP A 252 -39.51 -19.55 -3.84
CA ASP A 252 -40.35 -18.42 -4.26
C ASP A 252 -39.53 -17.31 -4.95
N GLY A 253 -40.19 -16.53 -5.81
CA GLY A 253 -39.57 -15.71 -6.86
C GLY A 253 -38.98 -14.34 -6.47
N PRO A 254 -38.43 -13.59 -7.45
CA PRO A 254 -37.49 -12.48 -7.19
C PRO A 254 -38.17 -11.13 -6.92
N GLY A 255 -37.73 -10.44 -5.87
CA GLY A 255 -38.04 -9.04 -5.60
C GLY A 255 -37.06 -8.09 -6.31
N SER A 256 -37.51 -7.41 -7.36
CA SER A 256 -36.74 -6.36 -8.03
C SER A 256 -36.54 -5.13 -7.14
N TRP A 257 -35.34 -4.56 -7.14
CA TRP A 257 -35.07 -3.22 -6.61
C TRP A 257 -34.42 -2.37 -7.69
N SER A 258 -35.24 -1.51 -8.30
CA SER A 258 -34.81 -0.49 -9.24
C SER A 258 -34.87 0.87 -8.55
N THR A 259 -33.74 1.58 -8.58
CA THR A 259 -33.57 3.04 -8.49
C THR A 259 -34.61 3.90 -7.75
N ARG A 260 -34.09 4.66 -6.76
CA ARG A 260 -34.28 6.12 -6.75
C ARG A 260 -33.04 6.82 -6.21
#